data_AF-W0DR96-F1
#
_entry.id   AF-W0DR96-F1
#
_cell.length_a   1.000
_cell.length_b   1.000
_cell.length_c   1.000
_cell.angle_alpha   90.00
_cell.angle_beta   90.00
_cell.angle_gamma   90.00
#
_symmetry.space_group_name_H-M   'P 1'
#
loop_
_entity.id
_entity.type
_entity.pdbx_description
1 polymer ?
#
loop_
_entity_poly.entity_id
_entity_poly.type
_entity_poly.pdbx_seq_one_letter_code
_entity_poly.pdbx_strand_id
1 'polypeptide(L)'
;MPRLTAEQWSEARALREGAGLSLREISARMNVDRAAVSRRAKREQWDNGANLAATLHRKVTEKVTGIVNPADHKKTAAAIDAEAARRAGVIDKHRDELEAARQMALAAKENHQNVGEHQIAEAIRDPMERQQILLVMKRRAFEDLKAAKIHVETLKLVQDGERKAWGLDMPVDLSSLTDEQLAALAAGRMPV
;
A
#
# COMPACT_ATOMS: atom_id res chain seq x y z
N MET A 1 -40.55 32.46 22.83
CA MET A 1 -39.37 31.96 22.09
C MET A 1 -38.49 33.15 21.72
N PRO A 2 -37.22 33.19 22.13
CA PRO A 2 -36.29 34.20 21.65
C PRO A 2 -36.10 34.08 20.14
N ARG A 3 -36.04 35.21 19.43
CA ARG A 3 -35.59 35.24 18.03
C ARG A 3 -34.07 35.28 18.04
N LEU A 4 -33.42 34.17 17.75
CA LEU A 4 -31.95 34.12 17.67
C LEU A 4 -31.42 35.15 16.67
N THR A 5 -30.29 35.78 17.01
CA THR A 5 -29.52 36.64 16.10
C THR A 5 -28.94 35.82 14.93
N ALA A 6 -28.38 36.50 13.93
CA ALA A 6 -27.69 35.82 12.84
C ALA A 6 -26.52 34.94 13.35
N GLU A 7 -25.78 35.43 14.35
CA GLU A 7 -24.65 34.74 14.98
C GLU A 7 -25.13 33.49 15.74
N GLN A 8 -26.21 33.60 16.51
CA GLN A 8 -26.79 32.46 17.23
C GLN A 8 -27.39 31.41 16.29
N TRP A 9 -27.92 31.80 15.11
CA TRP A 9 -28.27 30.83 14.07
C TRP A 9 -27.04 30.18 13.43
N SER A 10 -25.91 30.89 13.34
CA SER A 10 -24.62 30.34 12.89
C SER A 10 -24.06 29.34 13.92
N GLU A 11 -24.15 29.65 15.23
CA GLU A 11 -23.80 28.71 16.30
C GLU A 11 -24.68 27.45 16.25
N ALA A 12 -26.00 27.61 16.11
CA ALA A 12 -26.93 26.49 15.95
C ALA A 12 -26.61 25.61 14.73
N ARG A 13 -26.09 26.19 13.64
CA ARG A 13 -25.59 25.46 12.47
C ARG A 13 -24.25 24.76 12.76
N ALA A 14 -23.31 25.43 13.41
CA ALA A 14 -22.02 24.83 13.80
C ALA A 14 -22.18 23.65 14.77
N LEU A 15 -23.14 23.74 15.71
CA LEU A 15 -23.55 22.65 16.59
C LEU A 15 -24.14 21.47 15.80
N ARG A 16 -24.88 21.74 14.72
CA ARG A 16 -25.46 20.72 13.84
C ARG A 16 -24.42 19.98 13.00
N GLU A 17 -23.58 20.74 12.30
CA GLU A 17 -22.70 20.21 11.24
C GLU A 17 -21.30 19.87 11.77
N GLY A 18 -20.83 20.61 12.78
CA GLY A 18 -19.50 20.41 13.39
C GLY A 18 -19.49 19.45 14.57
N ALA A 19 -20.53 19.49 15.41
CA ALA A 19 -20.67 18.61 16.59
C ALA A 19 -21.70 17.48 16.40
N GLY A 20 -22.36 17.39 15.24
CA GLY A 20 -23.29 16.33 14.88
C GLY A 20 -24.63 16.32 15.64
N LEU A 21 -24.88 17.32 16.50
CA LEU A 21 -26.03 17.34 17.41
C LEU A 21 -27.36 17.24 16.67
N SER A 22 -28.33 16.50 17.21
CA SER A 22 -29.66 16.42 16.63
C SER A 22 -30.37 17.77 16.69
N LEU A 23 -31.33 17.99 15.77
CA LEU A 23 -32.21 19.16 15.79
C LEU A 23 -33.00 19.30 17.12
N ARG A 24 -33.10 18.23 17.93
CA ARG A 24 -33.70 18.25 19.27
C ARG A 24 -32.72 18.78 20.33
N GLU A 25 -31.46 18.37 20.28
CA GLU A 25 -30.44 18.83 21.22
C GLU A 25 -30.04 20.28 20.98
N ILE A 26 -29.98 20.72 19.72
CA ILE A 26 -29.79 22.14 19.37
C ILE A 26 -30.97 22.98 19.86
N SER A 27 -32.20 22.48 19.66
CA SER A 27 -33.43 23.11 20.16
C SER A 27 -33.40 23.30 21.68
N ALA A 28 -32.93 22.29 22.43
CA ALA A 28 -32.74 22.40 23.88
C ALA A 28 -31.60 23.37 24.25
N ARG A 29 -30.41 23.22 23.64
CA ARG A 29 -29.20 23.99 23.98
C ARG A 29 -29.30 25.48 23.64
N MET A 30 -30.03 25.82 22.58
CA MET A 30 -30.28 27.21 22.15
C MET A 30 -31.61 27.78 22.70
N ASN A 31 -32.40 26.98 23.44
CA ASN A 31 -33.72 27.32 23.97
C ASN A 31 -34.71 27.84 22.90
N VAL A 32 -34.82 27.09 21.79
CA VAL A 32 -35.57 27.48 20.57
C VAL A 32 -36.38 26.32 20.01
N ASP A 33 -37.56 26.61 19.48
CA ASP A 33 -38.46 25.65 18.84
C ASP A 33 -37.76 24.75 17.79
N ARG A 34 -37.83 23.43 17.98
CA ARG A 34 -37.32 22.41 17.04
C ARG A 34 -37.91 22.56 15.63
N ALA A 35 -39.16 22.99 15.47
CA ALA A 35 -39.74 23.20 14.15
C ALA A 35 -39.18 24.48 13.46
N ALA A 36 -38.76 25.49 14.22
CA ALA A 36 -37.99 26.63 13.70
C ALA A 36 -36.59 26.18 13.27
N VAL A 37 -35.85 25.43 14.10
CA VAL A 37 -34.53 24.87 13.72
C VAL A 37 -34.65 23.97 12.47
N SER A 38 -35.67 23.11 12.41
CA SER A 38 -35.92 22.23 11.25
C SER A 38 -36.26 23.00 9.96
N ARG A 39 -37.09 24.05 10.04
CA ARG A 39 -37.39 24.92 8.88
C ARG A 39 -36.16 25.72 8.44
N ARG A 40 -35.35 26.21 9.39
CA ARG A 40 -34.06 26.86 9.13
C ARG A 40 -33.13 25.90 8.38
N ALA A 41 -32.91 24.71 8.94
CA ALA A 41 -32.07 23.66 8.40
C ALA A 41 -32.50 23.18 6.99
N LYS A 42 -33.81 23.04 6.73
CA LYS A 42 -34.30 22.68 5.38
C LYS A 42 -34.08 23.79 4.36
N ARG A 43 -34.30 25.06 4.73
CA ARG A 43 -34.14 26.21 3.82
C ARG A 43 -32.68 26.51 3.51
N GLU A 44 -31.79 26.29 4.47
CA GLU A 44 -30.35 26.59 4.38
C GLU A 44 -29.49 25.32 4.20
N GLN A 45 -30.15 24.18 3.93
CA GLN A 45 -29.57 22.87 3.64
C GLN A 45 -28.48 22.45 4.63
N TRP A 46 -28.83 22.43 5.93
CA TRP A 46 -27.90 22.00 6.98
C TRP A 46 -27.75 20.48 6.98
N ASP A 47 -26.51 20.00 7.08
CA ASP A 47 -26.20 18.56 7.15
C ASP A 47 -26.79 17.90 8.42
N ASN A 48 -26.87 16.57 8.43
CA ASN A 48 -27.55 15.80 9.45
C ASN A 48 -26.65 15.24 10.58
N GLY A 49 -25.33 15.30 10.41
CA GLY A 49 -24.35 14.85 11.41
C GLY A 49 -24.14 13.34 11.50
N ALA A 50 -24.81 12.51 10.68
CA ALA A 50 -24.60 11.06 10.67
C ALA A 50 -23.16 10.70 10.27
N ASN A 51 -22.55 11.51 9.39
CA ASN A 51 -21.12 11.51 9.14
C ASN A 51 -20.35 12.20 10.28
N LEU A 52 -20.45 11.67 11.49
CA LEU A 52 -19.49 11.89 12.59
C LEU A 52 -18.49 10.72 12.74
N ALA A 53 -18.85 9.50 12.28
CA ALA A 53 -18.08 8.23 12.36
C ALA A 53 -17.40 7.57 11.09
N ALA A 54 -17.47 8.14 9.85
CA ALA A 54 -16.28 8.84 9.06
C ALA A 54 -15.14 11.54 9.76
N THR A 55 -15.64 12.48 10.67
CA THR A 55 -15.53 13.96 10.84
C THR A 55 -14.67 14.32 12.04
N LEU A 56 -14.60 13.40 13.01
CA LEU A 56 -13.50 13.38 13.97
C LEU A 56 -12.22 12.86 13.30
N HIS A 57 -12.21 11.61 12.78
CA HIS A 57 -11.00 11.07 12.12
C HIS A 57 -10.53 11.97 10.96
N ARG A 58 -11.47 12.54 10.17
CA ARG A 58 -11.30 13.69 9.24
C ARG A 58 -10.33 14.69 9.80
N LYS A 59 -10.68 15.30 10.93
CA LYS A 59 -9.99 16.46 11.48
C LYS A 59 -8.78 16.07 12.33
N VAL A 60 -8.53 14.77 12.50
CA VAL A 60 -7.27 14.21 12.99
C VAL A 60 -6.31 14.03 11.81
N THR A 61 -6.71 13.32 10.75
CA THR A 61 -5.93 13.21 9.51
C THR A 61 -5.68 14.60 8.90
N GLU A 62 -6.66 15.49 8.86
CA GLU A 62 -6.53 16.85 8.31
C GLU A 62 -5.63 17.76 9.15
N LYS A 63 -5.45 17.48 10.45
CA LYS A 63 -4.45 18.17 11.28
C LYS A 63 -3.06 17.56 11.22
N VAL A 64 -2.90 16.38 10.61
CA VAL A 64 -1.62 15.66 10.47
C VAL A 64 -1.12 15.65 9.01
N THR A 65 -2.02 15.80 8.02
CA THR A 65 -1.72 15.79 6.57
C THR A 65 -2.45 16.87 5.75
N GLY A 66 -3.60 17.39 6.22
CA GLY A 66 -4.45 18.34 5.49
C GLY A 66 -5.68 17.76 4.76
N ILE A 67 -6.08 16.48 4.96
CA ILE A 67 -7.17 15.78 4.21
C ILE A 67 -8.07 14.88 5.13
N VAL A 68 -9.30 14.48 4.71
CA VAL A 68 -10.50 14.38 5.61
C VAL A 68 -11.50 13.14 5.36
N ASN A 69 -11.63 12.14 6.29
CA ASN A 69 -12.47 10.84 6.40
C ASN A 69 -14.07 10.81 6.81
N PRO A 70 -14.78 10.25 7.90
CA PRO A 70 -14.10 9.48 9.52
C PRO A 70 -13.60 8.01 9.14
N ALA A 71 -13.47 7.01 10.03
CA ALA A 71 -13.78 5.56 9.75
C ALA A 71 -13.39 4.67 10.95
N ASP A 72 -14.25 3.80 11.52
CA ASP A 72 -14.08 3.16 12.86
C ASP A 72 -12.63 2.76 13.19
N HIS A 73 -12.10 3.35 14.26
CA HIS A 73 -10.77 3.96 14.21
C HIS A 73 -9.64 2.99 14.58
N LYS A 74 -9.71 2.36 15.77
CA LYS A 74 -8.54 1.67 16.35
C LYS A 74 -8.27 0.29 15.77
N LYS A 75 -9.31 -0.49 15.48
CA LYS A 75 -9.15 -1.80 14.82
C LYS A 75 -8.65 -1.61 13.39
N THR A 76 -9.24 -0.66 12.67
CA THR A 76 -8.88 -0.34 11.28
C THR A 76 -7.47 0.24 11.19
N ALA A 77 -7.06 1.16 12.09
CA ALA A 77 -5.67 1.63 12.13
C ALA A 77 -4.68 0.47 12.37
N ALA A 78 -4.92 -0.39 13.36
CA ALA A 78 -4.06 -1.56 13.61
C ALA A 78 -4.05 -2.58 12.45
N ALA A 79 -5.17 -2.75 11.75
CA ALA A 79 -5.27 -3.59 10.55
C ALA A 79 -4.50 -2.99 9.36
N ILE A 80 -4.60 -1.66 9.16
CA ILE A 80 -3.86 -0.90 8.14
C ILE A 80 -2.35 -0.97 8.44
N ASP A 81 -1.92 -0.72 9.68
CA ASP A 81 -0.51 -0.77 10.06
C ASP A 81 0.07 -2.19 9.89
N ALA A 82 -0.68 -3.23 10.27
CA ALA A 82 -0.28 -4.62 10.06
C ALA A 82 -0.22 -5.01 8.57
N GLU A 83 -1.12 -4.47 7.74
CA GLU A 83 -1.12 -4.72 6.29
C GLU A 83 -0.03 -3.94 5.58
N ALA A 84 0.22 -2.69 5.97
CA ALA A 84 1.35 -1.90 5.50
C ALA A 84 2.69 -2.57 5.87
N ALA A 85 2.82 -3.12 7.09
CA ALA A 85 4.00 -3.87 7.51
C ALA A 85 4.21 -5.15 6.69
N ARG A 86 3.15 -5.92 6.39
CA ARG A 86 3.23 -7.08 5.47
C ARG A 86 3.69 -6.67 4.06
N ARG A 87 3.06 -5.63 3.49
CA ARG A 87 3.39 -5.12 2.16
C ARG A 87 4.82 -4.56 2.07
N ALA A 88 5.28 -3.88 3.11
CA ALA A 88 6.68 -3.45 3.24
C ALA A 88 7.63 -4.65 3.27
N GLY A 89 7.35 -5.67 4.09
CA GLY A 89 8.15 -6.90 4.15
C GLY A 89 8.26 -7.65 2.81
N VAL A 90 7.19 -7.66 1.99
CA VAL A 90 7.23 -8.20 0.62
C VAL A 90 8.13 -7.35 -0.29
N ILE A 91 8.05 -6.00 -0.20
CA ILE A 91 8.89 -5.09 -0.99
C ILE A 91 10.37 -5.22 -0.60
N ASP A 92 10.68 -5.36 0.69
CA ASP A 92 12.06 -5.51 1.18
C ASP A 92 12.64 -6.87 0.82
N LYS A 93 11.88 -7.96 0.98
CA LYS A 93 12.20 -9.27 0.41
C LYS A 93 12.53 -9.17 -1.09
N HIS A 94 11.69 -8.47 -1.87
CA HIS A 94 11.91 -8.34 -3.32
C HIS A 94 13.18 -7.58 -3.68
N ARG A 95 13.60 -6.61 -2.85
CA ARG A 95 14.87 -5.88 -3.00
C ARG A 95 16.07 -6.78 -2.76
N ASP A 96 16.04 -7.56 -1.68
CA ASP A 96 17.14 -8.47 -1.30
C ASP A 96 17.30 -9.61 -2.33
N GLU A 97 16.20 -10.22 -2.76
CA GLU A 97 16.20 -11.23 -3.83
C GLU A 97 16.74 -10.67 -5.16
N LEU A 98 16.36 -9.44 -5.52
CA LEU A 98 16.81 -8.80 -6.76
C LEU A 98 18.31 -8.49 -6.72
N GLU A 99 18.86 -8.12 -5.56
CA GLU A 99 20.30 -7.93 -5.39
C GLU A 99 21.07 -9.26 -5.46
N ALA A 100 20.57 -10.32 -4.82
CA ALA A 100 21.16 -11.66 -4.94
C ALA A 100 21.14 -12.17 -6.40
N ALA A 101 20.03 -11.98 -7.11
CA ALA A 101 19.90 -12.37 -8.52
C ALA A 101 20.78 -11.50 -9.45
N ARG A 102 20.96 -10.20 -9.13
CA ARG A 102 21.92 -9.31 -9.81
C ARG A 102 23.35 -9.80 -9.64
N GLN A 103 23.76 -10.17 -8.42
CA GLN A 103 25.09 -10.68 -8.14
C GLN A 103 25.37 -12.00 -8.89
N MET A 104 24.40 -12.93 -8.89
CA MET A 104 24.46 -14.16 -9.68
C MET A 104 24.64 -13.88 -11.19
N ALA A 105 23.84 -12.98 -11.75
CA ALA A 105 23.90 -12.64 -13.17
C ALA A 105 25.21 -11.94 -13.56
N LEU A 106 25.76 -11.08 -12.69
CA LEU A 106 27.06 -10.44 -12.89
C LEU A 106 28.21 -11.45 -12.84
N ALA A 107 28.24 -12.34 -11.84
CA ALA A 107 29.27 -13.37 -11.71
C ALA A 107 29.27 -14.36 -12.89
N ALA A 108 28.08 -14.80 -13.33
CA ALA A 108 27.96 -15.68 -14.49
C ALA A 108 28.39 -15.00 -15.80
N LYS A 109 28.08 -13.71 -15.96
CA LYS A 109 28.54 -12.88 -17.09
C LYS A 109 30.06 -12.71 -17.06
N GLU A 110 30.64 -12.37 -15.92
CA GLU A 110 32.08 -12.20 -15.75
C GLU A 110 32.85 -13.49 -16.06
N ASN A 111 32.40 -14.63 -15.51
CA ASN A 111 32.94 -15.95 -15.83
C ASN A 111 32.93 -16.20 -17.34
N HIS A 112 31.78 -15.99 -18.01
CA HIS A 112 31.66 -16.16 -19.46
C HIS A 112 32.58 -15.23 -20.27
N GLN A 113 32.73 -13.97 -19.87
CA GLN A 113 33.64 -13.02 -20.53
C GLN A 113 35.13 -13.37 -20.33
N ASN A 114 35.48 -13.95 -19.17
CA ASN A 114 36.87 -14.23 -18.79
C ASN A 114 37.38 -15.61 -19.24
N VAL A 115 36.57 -16.45 -19.90
CA VAL A 115 37.04 -17.79 -20.35
C VAL A 115 38.11 -17.67 -21.44
N GLY A 116 39.34 -18.06 -21.11
CA GLY A 116 40.51 -17.91 -21.97
C GLY A 116 41.61 -18.94 -21.71
N GLU A 117 42.58 -19.02 -22.61
CA GLU A 117 43.68 -20.00 -22.56
C GLU A 117 44.56 -19.94 -21.31
N HIS A 118 44.57 -18.79 -20.61
CA HIS A 118 45.28 -18.61 -19.35
C HIS A 118 44.74 -19.49 -18.20
N GLN A 119 43.56 -20.11 -18.40
CA GLN A 119 42.93 -21.04 -17.47
C GLN A 119 43.27 -22.52 -17.79
N ILE A 120 43.98 -22.78 -18.89
CA ILE A 120 44.38 -24.13 -19.32
C ILE A 120 45.78 -24.44 -18.79
N ALA A 121 45.92 -25.55 -18.06
CA ALA A 121 47.18 -25.95 -17.44
C ALA A 121 48.37 -25.97 -18.43
N GLU A 122 49.50 -25.40 -18.03
CA GLU A 122 50.72 -25.25 -18.86
C GLU A 122 51.34 -26.58 -19.31
N ALA A 123 51.02 -27.67 -18.61
CA ALA A 123 51.41 -29.03 -19.00
C ALA A 123 50.76 -29.47 -20.33
N ILE A 124 49.58 -28.92 -20.67
CA ILE A 124 48.84 -29.24 -21.88
C ILE A 124 49.38 -28.38 -23.03
N ARG A 125 50.26 -29.00 -23.83
CA ARG A 125 51.03 -28.33 -24.90
C ARG A 125 50.46 -28.52 -26.31
N ASP A 126 49.64 -29.54 -26.54
CA ASP A 126 49.06 -29.77 -27.87
C ASP A 126 48.02 -28.70 -28.21
N PRO A 127 48.16 -27.95 -29.32
CA PRO A 127 47.19 -26.91 -29.69
C PRO A 127 45.77 -27.45 -29.91
N MET A 128 45.62 -28.69 -30.40
CA MET A 128 44.31 -29.28 -30.67
C MET A 128 43.57 -29.59 -29.35
N GLU A 129 44.24 -30.24 -28.39
CA GLU A 129 43.74 -30.49 -27.04
C GLU A 129 43.39 -29.18 -26.31
N ARG A 130 44.28 -28.18 -26.34
CA ARG A 130 44.02 -26.84 -25.76
C ARG A 130 42.77 -26.19 -26.36
N GLN A 131 42.60 -26.25 -27.69
CA GLN A 131 41.42 -25.68 -28.36
C GLN A 131 40.13 -26.42 -27.99
N GLN A 132 40.17 -27.76 -27.87
CA GLN A 132 39.02 -28.56 -27.43
C GLN A 132 38.62 -28.23 -25.99
N ILE A 133 39.59 -28.12 -25.07
CA ILE A 133 39.36 -27.72 -23.68
C ILE A 133 38.73 -26.32 -23.63
N LEU A 134 39.28 -25.35 -24.37
CA LEU A 134 38.74 -23.98 -24.42
C LEU A 134 37.29 -23.95 -24.91
N LEU A 135 36.93 -24.76 -25.90
CA LEU A 135 35.56 -24.89 -26.42
C LEU A 135 34.59 -25.46 -25.37
N VAL A 136 35.02 -26.48 -24.62
CA VAL A 136 34.22 -27.05 -23.52
C VAL A 136 34.03 -26.03 -22.38
N MET A 137 35.09 -25.31 -22.00
CA MET A 137 35.02 -24.27 -20.96
C MET A 137 34.09 -23.12 -21.37
N LYS A 138 34.21 -22.62 -22.61
CA LYS A 138 33.34 -21.56 -23.14
C LYS A 138 31.88 -21.99 -23.23
N ARG A 139 31.62 -23.25 -23.62
CA ARG A 139 30.27 -23.82 -23.59
C ARG A 139 29.73 -23.87 -22.17
N ARG A 140 30.49 -24.37 -21.20
CA ARG A 140 30.05 -24.46 -19.79
C ARG A 140 29.67 -23.09 -19.22
N ALA A 141 30.55 -22.09 -19.34
CA ALA A 141 30.24 -20.74 -18.82
C ALA A 141 29.06 -20.07 -19.53
N PHE A 142 28.76 -20.46 -20.79
CA PHE A 142 27.54 -20.03 -21.49
C PHE A 142 26.28 -20.75 -20.98
N GLU A 143 26.36 -22.02 -20.60
CA GLU A 143 25.26 -22.71 -19.89
C GLU A 143 25.00 -22.07 -18.51
N ASP A 144 26.07 -21.76 -17.76
CA ASP A 144 25.98 -21.09 -16.44
C ASP A 144 25.29 -19.70 -16.57
N LEU A 145 25.64 -18.92 -17.61
CA LEU A 145 25.02 -17.63 -17.91
C LEU A 145 23.54 -17.76 -18.31
N LYS A 146 23.16 -18.81 -19.06
CA LYS A 146 21.75 -19.10 -19.36
C LYS A 146 20.98 -19.50 -18.10
N ALA A 147 21.56 -20.30 -17.22
CA ALA A 147 20.94 -20.68 -15.95
C ALA A 147 20.68 -19.45 -15.06
N ALA A 148 21.66 -18.54 -14.94
CA ALA A 148 21.49 -17.27 -14.24
C ALA A 148 20.38 -16.40 -14.85
N LYS A 149 20.29 -16.31 -16.19
CA LYS A 149 19.17 -15.62 -16.88
C LYS A 149 17.82 -16.23 -16.51
N ILE A 150 17.69 -17.56 -16.60
CA ILE A 150 16.44 -18.28 -16.29
C ILE A 150 16.05 -18.06 -14.82
N HIS A 151 17.03 -18.01 -13.90
CA HIS A 151 16.78 -17.70 -12.50
C HIS A 151 16.23 -16.28 -12.30
N VAL A 152 16.83 -15.26 -12.95
CA VAL A 152 16.32 -13.87 -12.93
C VAL A 152 14.90 -13.76 -13.51
N GLU A 153 14.62 -14.44 -14.62
CA GLU A 153 13.29 -14.46 -15.24
C GLU A 153 12.25 -15.20 -14.37
N THR A 154 12.67 -16.27 -13.69
CA THR A 154 11.83 -17.01 -12.72
C THR A 154 11.53 -16.15 -11.49
N LEU A 155 12.53 -15.47 -10.94
CA LEU A 155 12.35 -14.55 -9.82
C LEU A 155 11.36 -13.44 -10.20
N LYS A 156 11.50 -12.85 -11.38
CA LYS A 156 10.56 -11.84 -11.87
C LYS A 156 9.12 -12.38 -11.90
N LEU A 157 8.89 -13.61 -12.39
CA LEU A 157 7.55 -14.21 -12.41
C LEU A 157 6.97 -14.45 -11.00
N VAL A 158 7.82 -14.83 -10.04
CA VAL A 158 7.42 -14.97 -8.63
C VAL A 158 7.06 -13.61 -8.03
N GLN A 159 7.89 -12.58 -8.23
CA GLN A 159 7.64 -11.23 -7.73
C GLN A 159 6.41 -10.60 -8.41
N ASP A 160 6.28 -10.71 -9.74
CA ASP A 160 5.08 -10.30 -10.49
C ASP A 160 3.81 -11.01 -9.99
N GLY A 161 3.91 -12.22 -9.44
CA GLY A 161 2.82 -12.97 -8.81
C GLY A 161 2.49 -12.44 -7.41
N GLU A 162 3.49 -12.32 -6.54
CA GLU A 162 3.32 -11.80 -5.18
C GLU A 162 2.83 -10.35 -5.16
N ARG A 163 3.32 -9.49 -6.05
CA ARG A 163 2.87 -8.09 -6.17
C ARG A 163 1.37 -7.99 -6.51
N LYS A 164 0.85 -8.90 -7.34
CA LYS A 164 -0.58 -8.99 -7.63
C LYS A 164 -1.36 -9.55 -6.44
N ALA A 165 -0.86 -10.61 -5.80
CA ALA A 165 -1.48 -11.24 -4.63
C ALA A 165 -1.56 -10.33 -3.40
N TRP A 166 -0.64 -9.36 -3.26
CA TRP A 166 -0.64 -8.36 -2.17
C TRP A 166 -1.15 -6.97 -2.61
N GLY A 167 -1.68 -6.82 -3.83
CA GLY A 167 -2.19 -5.55 -4.33
C GLY A 167 -1.15 -4.41 -4.29
N LEU A 168 0.10 -4.70 -4.67
CA LEU A 168 1.21 -3.72 -4.72
C LEU A 168 1.26 -2.95 -6.04
N ASP A 169 0.61 -3.44 -7.08
CA ASP A 169 0.49 -2.81 -8.40
C ASP A 169 -0.86 -2.09 -8.62
N MET A 170 -1.79 -2.20 -7.66
CA MET A 170 -3.14 -1.64 -7.71
C MET A 170 -3.37 -0.73 -6.50
N PRO A 171 -3.90 0.50 -6.66
CA PRO A 171 -4.29 1.33 -5.54
C PRO A 171 -5.53 0.74 -4.86
N VAL A 172 -5.32 -0.09 -3.83
CA VAL A 172 -6.41 -0.64 -3.01
C VAL A 172 -6.97 0.47 -2.11
N ASP A 173 -8.19 0.92 -2.40
CA ASP A 173 -8.91 1.84 -1.51
C ASP A 173 -9.42 1.09 -0.28
N LEU A 174 -8.59 1.08 0.77
CA LEU A 174 -8.91 0.47 2.06
C LEU A 174 -10.12 1.13 2.76
N SER A 175 -10.59 2.31 2.33
CA SER A 175 -11.80 2.94 2.87
C SER A 175 -13.10 2.43 2.23
N SER A 176 -13.00 1.65 1.14
CA SER A 176 -14.13 1.01 0.45
C SER A 176 -14.47 -0.41 0.94
N LEU A 177 -13.62 -1.01 1.78
CA LEU A 177 -13.72 -2.39 2.25
C LEU A 177 -14.61 -2.52 3.49
N THR A 178 -15.28 -3.66 3.64
CA THR A 178 -16.07 -3.97 4.86
C THR A 178 -15.16 -4.32 6.05
N ASP A 179 -15.69 -4.24 7.27
CA ASP A 179 -14.96 -4.66 8.48
C ASP A 179 -14.50 -6.14 8.41
N GLU A 180 -15.26 -7.01 7.73
CA GLU A 180 -14.88 -8.41 7.51
C GLU A 180 -13.76 -8.54 6.47
N GLN A 181 -13.76 -7.74 5.40
CA GLN A 181 -12.68 -7.69 4.41
C GLN A 181 -11.39 -7.08 5.00
N LEU A 182 -11.51 -6.06 5.86
CA LEU A 182 -10.40 -5.50 6.63
C LEU A 182 -9.86 -6.51 7.66
N ALA A 183 -10.71 -7.30 8.30
CA ALA A 183 -10.29 -8.39 9.19
C ALA A 183 -9.64 -9.56 8.41
N ALA A 184 -10.10 -9.86 7.20
CA ALA A 184 -9.49 -10.85 6.31
C ALA A 184 -8.08 -10.41 5.89
N LEU A 185 -7.92 -9.15 5.45
CA LEU A 185 -6.61 -8.53 5.20
C LEU A 185 -5.72 -8.59 6.43
N ALA A 186 -6.22 -8.18 7.61
CA ALA A 186 -5.48 -8.21 8.87
C ALA A 186 -4.94 -9.62 9.20
N ALA A 187 -5.67 -10.67 8.81
CA ALA A 187 -5.29 -12.08 8.93
C ALA A 187 -4.47 -12.64 7.75
N GLY A 188 -3.99 -11.80 6.83
CA GLY A 188 -3.18 -12.20 5.68
C GLY A 188 -3.94 -12.91 4.56
N ARG A 189 -5.26 -12.68 4.45
CA ARG A 189 -6.11 -13.24 3.39
C ARG A 189 -6.52 -12.15 2.41
N MET A 190 -6.58 -12.49 1.13
CA MET A 190 -7.20 -11.61 0.13
C MET A 190 -8.67 -11.39 0.47
N PRO A 191 -9.18 -10.14 0.44
CA PRO A 191 -10.60 -9.87 0.47
C PRO A 191 -11.19 -10.32 -0.88
N VAL A 192 -12.35 -10.97 -0.81
CA VAL A 192 -13.17 -11.40 -1.96
C VAL A 192 -14.49 -10.62 -1.93
#